data_AF-A0A382QB23-F1
#
_entry.id   AF-A0A382QB23-F1
#
_cell.length_a   1.000
_cell.length_b   1.000
_cell.length_c   1.000
_cell.angle_alpha   90.00
_cell.angle_beta   90.00
_cell.angle_gamma   90.00
#
_symmetry.space_group_name_H-M   'P 1'
#
loop_
_entity.id
_entity.type
_entity.pdbx_description
1 polymer ?
#
loop_
_entity_poly.entity_id
_entity_poly.type
_entity_poly.pdbx_seq_one_letter_code
_entity_poly.pdbx_strand_id
1 'polypeptide(L)'
;LSSFQRLISNVSWNVLGKLCTQILLFAVSIVVTRYLGKEGLGIYAALLVIPSFVRLLNMLGVETLINKKLPELNVGDPSGRQGRYLLQSLLTFRLVTSSILCIFLYFILPYYLEFINKQELLEYRTAILMYFLVITVNSFLSTLFMTQLRYKVVSITETVSAALNLVLLAVFVMVDFGILGVFYAYILATAVSILIYAWLSGVHFTGETEAPNWGDMKPLALTSYGMSLFSFGLMTQSDVLLLNFFQISDANVGYYYLAT
;
A
#
# COMPACT_ATOMS: atom_id res chain seq x y z
N LEU A 1 33.96 -7.76 0.42
CA LEU A 1 33.28 -6.60 -0.21
C LEU A 1 33.38 -5.44 0.76
N SER A 2 34.01 -4.33 0.38
CA SER A 2 34.07 -3.13 1.23
C SER A 2 32.65 -2.60 1.50
N SER A 3 32.45 -1.90 2.61
CA SER A 3 31.15 -1.28 2.95
C SER A 3 30.60 -0.43 1.81
N PHE A 4 31.49 0.20 1.03
CA PHE A 4 31.15 0.99 -0.16
C PHE A 4 30.60 0.13 -1.31
N GLN A 5 31.18 -1.05 -1.56
CA GLN A 5 30.67 -1.97 -2.60
C GLN A 5 29.29 -2.54 -2.23
N ARG A 6 29.04 -2.84 -0.95
CA ARG A 6 27.71 -3.26 -0.49
C ARG A 6 26.67 -2.15 -0.64
N LEU A 7 27.06 -0.90 -0.34
CA LEU A 7 26.20 0.26 -0.53
C LEU A 7 25.86 0.47 -2.01
N ILE A 8 26.86 0.46 -2.90
CA ILE A 8 26.63 0.58 -4.35
C ILE A 8 25.70 -0.53 -4.85
N SER A 9 25.94 -1.78 -4.45
CA SER A 9 25.09 -2.90 -4.86
C SER A 9 23.65 -2.73 -4.38
N ASN A 10 23.43 -2.28 -3.15
CA ASN A 10 22.07 -2.08 -2.63
C ASN A 10 21.36 -0.91 -3.32
N VAL A 11 22.09 0.19 -3.57
CA VAL A 11 21.57 1.33 -4.32
C VAL A 11 21.23 0.93 -5.76
N SER A 12 22.08 0.15 -6.43
CA SER A 12 21.80 -0.30 -7.80
C SER A 12 20.57 -1.20 -7.86
N TRP A 13 20.41 -2.13 -6.91
CA TRP A 13 19.21 -2.97 -6.82
C TRP A 13 17.96 -2.13 -6.55
N ASN A 14 18.04 -1.12 -5.69
CA ASN A 14 16.90 -0.27 -5.41
C ASN A 14 16.51 0.58 -6.64
N VAL A 15 17.47 1.24 -7.28
CA VAL A 15 17.22 2.12 -8.43
C VAL A 15 16.75 1.32 -9.65
N LEU A 16 17.49 0.27 -10.04
CA LEU A 16 17.12 -0.56 -11.19
C LEU A 16 15.81 -1.30 -10.95
N GLY A 17 15.60 -1.78 -9.73
CA GLY A 17 14.37 -2.42 -9.31
C GLY A 17 13.16 -1.52 -9.44
N LYS A 18 13.24 -0.32 -8.84
CA LYS A 18 12.18 0.68 -8.95
C LYS A 18 11.92 1.11 -10.38
N LEU A 19 12.96 1.27 -11.20
CA LEU A 19 12.82 1.61 -12.61
C LEU A 19 12.09 0.50 -13.39
N CYS A 20 12.46 -0.76 -13.19
CA CYS A 20 11.79 -1.89 -13.83
C CYS A 20 10.31 -2.00 -13.39
N THR A 21 10.05 -1.91 -12.09
CA THR A 21 8.69 -1.91 -11.54
C THR A 21 7.87 -0.74 -12.11
N GLN A 22 8.45 0.45 -12.24
CA GLN A 22 7.76 1.63 -12.77
C GLN A 22 7.39 1.47 -14.26
N ILE A 23 8.27 0.87 -15.07
CA ILE A 23 7.97 0.56 -16.48
C ILE A 23 6.78 -0.40 -16.58
N LEU A 24 6.75 -1.44 -15.74
CA LEU A 24 5.64 -2.39 -15.70
C LEU A 24 4.34 -1.72 -15.24
N LEU A 25 4.39 -0.89 -14.19
CA LEU A 25 3.23 -0.13 -13.72
C LEU A 25 2.72 0.88 -14.76
N PHE A 26 3.62 1.47 -15.54
CA PHE A 26 3.26 2.32 -16.66
C PHE A 26 2.55 1.51 -17.77
N ALA A 27 3.02 0.30 -18.07
CA ALA A 27 2.32 -0.60 -19.00
C ALA A 27 0.93 -0.99 -18.47
N VAL A 28 0.81 -1.30 -17.17
CA VAL A 28 -0.49 -1.53 -16.49
C VAL A 28 -1.41 -0.32 -16.68
N SER A 29 -0.92 0.89 -16.44
CA SER A 29 -1.69 2.12 -16.63
C SER A 29 -2.20 2.25 -18.07
N ILE A 30 -1.37 2.02 -19.09
CA ILE A 30 -1.79 2.05 -20.50
C ILE A 30 -2.93 1.05 -20.77
N VAL A 31 -2.79 -0.19 -20.27
CA VAL A 31 -3.81 -1.23 -20.48
C VAL A 31 -5.12 -0.85 -19.78
N VAL A 32 -5.07 -0.42 -18.52
CA VAL A 32 -6.26 0.04 -17.79
C VAL A 32 -6.94 1.20 -18.51
N THR A 33 -6.18 2.20 -18.95
CA THR A 33 -6.70 3.38 -19.65
C THR A 33 -7.38 3.03 -20.96
N ARG A 34 -6.78 2.14 -21.76
CA ARG A 34 -7.38 1.70 -23.03
C ARG A 34 -8.60 0.82 -22.84
N TYR A 35 -8.60 -0.01 -21.80
CA TYR A 35 -9.68 -0.94 -21.53
C TYR A 35 -10.91 -0.25 -20.95
N LEU A 36 -10.75 0.54 -19.89
CA LEU A 36 -11.86 1.20 -19.20
C LEU A 36 -12.38 2.45 -19.93
N GLY A 37 -11.55 3.04 -20.78
CA GLY A 37 -11.83 4.34 -21.39
C GLY A 37 -11.92 5.46 -20.34
N LYS A 38 -12.27 6.67 -20.80
CA LYS A 38 -12.29 7.88 -19.95
C LYS A 38 -13.29 7.80 -18.78
N GLU A 39 -14.47 7.22 -18.99
CA GLU A 39 -15.53 7.14 -17.98
C GLU A 39 -15.22 6.06 -16.94
N GLY A 40 -14.84 4.86 -17.37
CA GLY A 40 -14.46 3.79 -16.47
C GLY A 40 -13.20 4.13 -15.65
N LEU A 41 -12.27 4.91 -16.20
CA LEU A 41 -11.14 5.46 -15.44
C LEU A 41 -11.57 6.44 -14.35
N GLY A 42 -12.55 7.31 -14.62
CA GLY A 42 -13.09 8.23 -13.62
C GLY A 42 -13.71 7.48 -12.44
N ILE A 43 -14.48 6.43 -12.74
CA ILE A 43 -15.05 5.54 -11.72
C ILE A 43 -13.94 4.82 -10.95
N TYR A 44 -12.97 4.23 -11.64
CA TYR A 44 -11.85 3.55 -11.02
C TYR A 44 -11.05 4.49 -10.09
N ALA A 45 -10.77 5.71 -10.53
CA ALA A 45 -10.09 6.72 -9.72
C ALA A 45 -10.91 7.07 -8.46
N ALA A 46 -12.22 7.31 -8.60
CA ALA A 46 -13.11 7.58 -7.47
C ALA A 46 -13.10 6.42 -6.45
N LEU A 47 -13.10 5.17 -6.94
CA LEU A 47 -13.03 3.99 -6.09
C LEU A 47 -11.69 3.85 -5.36
N LEU A 48 -10.57 4.25 -5.98
CA LEU A 48 -9.23 4.17 -5.38
C LEU A 48 -8.97 5.20 -4.28
N VAL A 49 -9.67 6.35 -4.30
CA VAL A 49 -9.56 7.37 -3.25
C VAL A 49 -9.93 6.78 -1.88
N ILE A 50 -10.98 5.97 -1.84
CA ILE A 50 -11.53 5.39 -0.62
C ILE A 50 -10.49 4.54 0.14
N PRO A 51 -9.94 3.44 -0.43
CA PRO A 51 -8.95 2.64 0.28
C PRO A 51 -7.63 3.40 0.50
N SER A 52 -7.28 4.37 -0.35
CA SER A 52 -6.09 5.21 -0.16
C SER A 52 -6.21 6.11 1.07
N PHE A 53 -7.37 6.75 1.25
CA PHE A 53 -7.67 7.56 2.42
C PHE A 53 -7.75 6.71 3.69
N VAL A 54 -8.40 5.55 3.65
CA VAL A 54 -8.46 4.65 4.82
C VAL A 54 -7.08 4.11 5.17
N ARG A 55 -6.22 3.83 4.18
CA ARG A 55 -4.81 3.47 4.40
C ARG A 55 -4.03 4.58 5.09
N LEU A 56 -4.24 5.83 4.70
CA LEU A 56 -3.62 6.97 5.39
C LEU A 56 -4.02 6.99 6.87
N LEU A 57 -5.32 6.86 7.18
CA LEU A 57 -5.79 6.77 8.56
C LEU A 57 -5.17 5.58 9.32
N ASN A 58 -4.92 4.48 8.62
CA ASN A 58 -4.31 3.30 9.19
C ASN A 58 -2.79 3.42 9.42
N MET A 59 -2.08 4.35 8.78
CA MET A 59 -0.61 4.48 8.85
C MET A 59 -0.12 4.71 10.28
N LEU A 60 -0.76 5.61 11.04
CA LEU A 60 -0.51 5.88 12.47
C LEU A 60 0.98 5.92 12.88
N GLY A 61 1.87 6.36 11.98
CA GLY A 61 3.31 6.44 12.20
C GLY A 61 4.05 5.08 12.27
N VAL A 62 3.39 3.95 11.99
CA VAL A 62 3.96 2.59 12.09
C VAL A 62 5.21 2.44 11.23
N GLU A 63 5.18 2.89 9.98
CA GLU A 63 6.30 2.77 9.04
C GLU A 63 7.53 3.57 9.52
N THR A 64 7.30 4.71 10.17
CA THR A 64 8.38 5.53 10.76
C THR A 64 9.00 4.87 11.97
N LEU A 65 8.20 4.21 12.81
CA LEU A 65 8.71 3.43 13.93
C LEU A 65 9.57 2.26 13.44
N ILE A 66 9.15 1.56 12.40
CA ILE A 66 9.95 0.48 11.80
C ILE A 66 11.26 1.08 11.27
N ASN A 67 11.21 2.11 10.42
CA ASN A 67 12.41 2.65 9.77
C ASN A 67 13.44 3.26 10.73
N LYS A 68 13.00 3.88 11.83
CA LYS A 68 13.90 4.56 12.77
C LYS A 68 14.24 3.74 14.01
N LYS A 69 13.25 3.13 14.67
CA LYS A 69 13.46 2.45 15.96
C LYS A 69 13.93 1.02 15.81
N LEU A 70 13.55 0.31 14.74
CA LEU A 70 14.04 -1.05 14.54
C LEU A 70 15.57 -1.12 14.38
N PRO A 71 16.23 -0.26 13.56
CA PRO A 71 17.69 -0.25 13.49
C PRO A 71 18.37 0.15 14.81
N GLU A 72 17.84 1.17 15.49
CA GLU A 72 18.36 1.62 16.80
C GLU A 72 18.36 0.48 17.83
N LEU A 73 17.25 -0.27 17.92
CA LEU A 73 17.13 -1.42 18.82
C LEU A 73 18.04 -2.59 18.43
N ASN A 74 18.20 -2.87 17.13
CA ASN A 74 19.07 -3.96 16.67
C ASN A 74 20.57 -3.68 16.95
N VAL A 75 20.98 -2.42 17.06
CA VAL A 75 22.34 -2.05 17.47
C VAL A 75 22.52 -2.18 18.98
N GLY A 76 21.51 -1.80 19.78
CA GLY A 76 21.55 -1.86 21.24
C GLY A 76 21.34 -3.26 21.83
N ASP A 77 20.58 -4.12 21.17
CA ASP A 77 20.28 -5.49 21.58
C ASP A 77 20.71 -6.50 20.50
N PRO A 78 21.91 -7.09 20.60
CA PRO A 78 22.40 -8.12 19.68
C PRO A 78 21.54 -9.39 19.64
N SER A 79 20.71 -9.62 20.67
CA SER A 79 19.82 -10.78 20.75
C SER A 79 18.53 -10.62 19.92
N GLY A 80 18.23 -9.39 19.49
CA GLY A 80 17.07 -9.03 18.67
C GLY A 80 15.72 -9.17 19.36
N ARG A 81 15.68 -9.41 20.69
CA ARG A 81 14.44 -9.67 21.44
C ARG A 81 13.52 -8.45 21.45
N GLN A 82 14.08 -7.27 21.63
CA GLN A 82 13.32 -6.01 21.64
C GLN A 82 12.80 -5.65 20.24
N GLY A 83 13.61 -5.90 19.21
CA GLY A 83 13.21 -5.72 17.81
C GLY A 83 12.04 -6.65 17.42
N ARG A 84 12.09 -7.92 17.82
CA ARG A 84 11.00 -8.89 17.60
C ARG A 84 9.70 -8.45 18.27
N TYR A 85 9.77 -8.02 19.54
CA TYR A 85 8.59 -7.52 20.26
C TYR A 85 7.97 -6.32 19.54
N LEU A 86 8.79 -5.34 19.14
CA LEU A 86 8.31 -4.16 18.42
C LEU A 86 7.60 -4.58 17.13
N LEU A 87 8.18 -5.48 16.34
CA LEU A 87 7.57 -5.93 15.09
C LEU A 87 6.26 -6.69 15.29
N GLN A 88 6.19 -7.60 16.28
CA GLN A 88 4.95 -8.31 16.60
C GLN A 88 3.86 -7.34 17.10
N SER A 89 4.23 -6.39 17.98
CA SER A 89 3.31 -5.39 18.51
C SER A 89 2.77 -4.48 17.41
N LEU A 90 3.65 -3.96 16.55
CA LEU A 90 3.25 -3.10 15.43
C LEU A 90 2.44 -3.85 14.37
N LEU A 91 2.79 -5.10 14.06
CA LEU A 91 2.00 -5.93 13.14
C LEU A 91 0.61 -6.22 13.72
N THR A 92 0.53 -6.59 15.00
CA THR A 92 -0.75 -6.84 15.68
C THR A 92 -1.59 -5.57 15.71
N PHE A 93 -0.99 -4.43 16.08
CA PHE A 93 -1.65 -3.13 16.05
C PHE A 93 -2.16 -2.79 14.65
N ARG A 94 -1.35 -3.01 13.62
CA ARG A 94 -1.72 -2.80 12.21
C ARG A 94 -2.91 -3.68 11.82
N LEU A 95 -2.90 -4.97 12.13
CA LEU A 95 -3.97 -5.89 11.77
C LEU A 95 -5.28 -5.57 12.52
N VAL A 96 -5.20 -5.23 13.80
CA VAL A 96 -6.37 -4.83 14.61
C VAL A 96 -6.97 -3.54 14.07
N THR A 97 -6.15 -2.50 13.87
CA THR A 97 -6.63 -1.21 13.33
C THR A 97 -7.17 -1.36 11.90
N SER A 98 -6.56 -2.21 11.07
CA SER A 98 -7.07 -2.51 9.72
C SER A 98 -8.42 -3.19 9.77
N SER A 99 -8.60 -4.17 10.68
CA SER A 99 -9.86 -4.89 10.84
C SER A 99 -10.98 -3.96 11.32
N ILE A 100 -10.69 -3.09 12.28
CA ILE A 100 -11.64 -2.07 12.77
C ILE A 100 -12.03 -1.11 11.63
N LEU A 101 -11.05 -0.63 10.86
CA LEU A 101 -11.32 0.26 9.72
C LEU A 101 -12.08 -0.44 8.59
N CYS A 102 -11.85 -1.73 8.35
CA CYS A 102 -12.66 -2.51 7.41
C CYS A 102 -14.13 -2.58 7.84
N ILE A 103 -14.39 -2.84 9.12
CA ILE A 103 -15.75 -2.88 9.66
C ILE A 103 -16.41 -1.51 9.52
N PHE A 104 -15.70 -0.45 9.93
CA PHE A 104 -16.17 0.92 9.81
C PHE A 104 -16.47 1.30 8.36
N LEU A 105 -15.54 0.98 7.44
CA LEU A 105 -15.69 1.24 6.02
C LEU A 105 -16.85 0.45 5.41
N TYR A 106 -17.09 -0.79 5.83
CA TYR A 106 -18.24 -1.58 5.35
C TYR A 106 -19.58 -0.91 5.66
N PHE A 107 -19.72 -0.30 6.85
CA PHE A 107 -20.95 0.38 7.26
C PHE A 107 -21.07 1.80 6.70
N ILE A 108 -19.97 2.52 6.54
CA ILE A 108 -20.00 3.93 6.09
C ILE A 108 -20.01 4.09 4.58
N LEU A 109 -19.44 3.12 3.86
CA LEU A 109 -19.36 3.18 2.39
C LEU A 109 -20.73 3.45 1.73
N PRO A 110 -21.85 2.80 2.10
CA PRO A 110 -23.16 3.10 1.51
C PRO A 110 -23.58 4.56 1.69
N TYR A 111 -23.43 5.11 2.90
CA TYR A 111 -23.77 6.50 3.17
C TYR A 111 -22.89 7.48 2.40
N TYR A 112 -21.60 7.18 2.28
CA TYR A 112 -20.68 7.98 1.48
C TYR A 112 -21.06 7.95 -0.01
N LEU A 113 -21.38 6.78 -0.55
CA LEU A 113 -21.76 6.62 -1.96
C LEU A 113 -23.12 7.26 -2.27
N GLU A 114 -24.06 7.22 -1.34
CA GLU A 114 -25.31 7.97 -1.43
C GLU A 114 -25.06 9.49 -1.42
N PHE A 115 -24.16 9.97 -0.55
CA PHE A 115 -23.80 11.38 -0.47
C PHE A 115 -23.20 11.93 -1.76
N ILE A 116 -22.39 11.15 -2.47
CA ILE A 116 -21.83 11.53 -3.78
C ILE A 116 -22.75 11.15 -4.96
N ASN A 117 -23.95 10.65 -4.70
CA ASN A 117 -24.93 10.20 -5.69
C ASN A 117 -24.42 9.12 -6.67
N LYS A 118 -23.63 8.15 -6.15
CA LYS A 118 -23.04 7.03 -6.90
C LYS A 118 -23.30 5.68 -6.25
N GLN A 119 -24.56 5.38 -5.94
CA GLN A 119 -24.96 4.14 -5.28
C GLN A 119 -24.59 2.88 -6.07
N GLU A 120 -24.50 2.96 -7.39
CA GLU A 120 -24.07 1.86 -8.27
C GLU A 120 -22.69 1.32 -7.91
N LEU A 121 -21.83 2.15 -7.31
CA LEU A 121 -20.48 1.76 -6.90
C LEU A 121 -20.45 0.80 -5.69
N LEU A 122 -21.60 0.53 -5.06
CA LEU A 122 -21.69 -0.44 -3.98
C LEU A 122 -21.34 -1.86 -4.41
N GLU A 123 -21.47 -2.20 -5.69
CA GLU A 123 -21.04 -3.49 -6.23
C GLU A 123 -19.55 -3.76 -5.95
N TYR A 124 -18.71 -2.71 -5.96
CA TYR A 124 -17.26 -2.82 -5.75
C TYR A 124 -16.85 -2.90 -4.28
N ARG A 125 -17.81 -2.86 -3.32
CA ARG A 125 -17.53 -2.81 -1.87
C ARG A 125 -16.53 -3.88 -1.42
N THR A 126 -16.72 -5.12 -1.85
CA THR A 126 -15.85 -6.23 -1.45
C THR A 126 -14.43 -6.05 -2.01
N ALA A 127 -14.31 -5.62 -3.26
CA ALA A 127 -13.01 -5.37 -3.90
C ALA A 127 -12.25 -4.23 -3.20
N ILE A 128 -12.93 -3.15 -2.80
CA ILE A 128 -12.33 -2.04 -2.06
C ILE A 128 -11.77 -2.49 -0.71
N LEU A 129 -12.54 -3.30 0.03
CA LEU A 129 -12.11 -3.82 1.33
C LEU A 129 -10.89 -4.74 1.20
N MET A 130 -10.90 -5.66 0.22
CA MET A 130 -9.76 -6.52 -0.06
C MET A 130 -8.53 -5.72 -0.51
N TYR A 131 -8.73 -4.74 -1.39
CA TYR A 131 -7.66 -3.85 -1.84
C TYR A 131 -7.01 -3.13 -0.67
N PHE A 132 -7.82 -2.54 0.22
CA PHE A 132 -7.34 -1.88 1.44
C PHE A 132 -6.54 -2.82 2.35
N LEU A 133 -7.01 -4.05 2.59
CA LEU A 133 -6.30 -5.01 3.43
C LEU A 133 -4.94 -5.39 2.83
N VAL A 134 -4.93 -5.71 1.54
CA VAL A 134 -3.74 -6.18 0.84
C VAL A 134 -2.69 -5.05 0.74
N ILE A 135 -3.07 -3.82 0.36
CA ILE A 135 -2.11 -2.71 0.32
C ILE A 135 -1.54 -2.40 1.71
N THR A 136 -2.35 -2.53 2.75
CA THR A 136 -2.00 -2.19 4.13
C THR A 136 -0.97 -3.15 4.72
N VAL A 137 -1.19 -4.46 4.52
CA VAL A 137 -0.26 -5.53 4.94
C VAL A 137 1.00 -5.50 4.08
N ASN A 138 0.88 -5.35 2.76
CA ASN A 138 2.03 -5.29 1.86
C ASN A 138 2.96 -4.11 2.23
N SER A 139 2.41 -2.93 2.50
CA SER A 139 3.18 -1.74 2.90
C SER A 139 3.99 -1.97 4.18
N PHE A 140 3.41 -2.65 5.17
CA PHE A 140 4.09 -2.98 6.42
C PHE A 140 5.28 -3.92 6.17
N LEU A 141 5.03 -5.01 5.43
CA LEU A 141 6.05 -6.02 5.14
C LEU A 141 7.16 -5.45 4.25
N SER A 142 6.82 -4.72 3.18
CA SER A 142 7.83 -4.10 2.32
C SER A 142 8.71 -3.13 3.11
N THR A 143 8.12 -2.34 4.01
CA THR A 143 8.86 -1.42 4.88
C THR A 143 9.84 -2.16 5.77
N LEU A 144 9.42 -3.27 6.41
CA LEU A 144 10.31 -4.11 7.22
C LEU A 144 11.55 -4.55 6.43
N PHE A 145 11.38 -5.07 5.21
CA PHE A 145 12.52 -5.53 4.40
C PHE A 145 13.40 -4.37 3.91
N MET A 146 12.80 -3.20 3.61
CA MET A 146 13.56 -1.99 3.28
C MET A 146 14.41 -1.52 4.46
N THR A 147 13.85 -1.49 5.67
CA THR A 147 14.59 -1.13 6.90
C THR A 147 15.76 -2.07 7.17
N GLN A 148 15.62 -3.35 6.84
CA GLN A 148 16.70 -4.33 6.95
C GLN A 148 17.74 -4.26 5.82
N LEU A 149 17.66 -3.24 4.95
CA LEU A 149 18.52 -3.06 3.77
C LEU A 149 18.45 -4.24 2.79
N ARG A 150 17.39 -5.04 2.82
CA ARG A 150 17.16 -6.18 1.91
C ARG A 150 16.51 -5.73 0.60
N TYR A 151 17.02 -4.65 0.01
CA TYR A 151 16.45 -4.03 -1.19
C TYR A 151 16.36 -4.97 -2.39
N LYS A 152 17.27 -5.94 -2.51
CA LYS A 152 17.20 -6.97 -3.56
C LYS A 152 15.91 -7.78 -3.47
N VAL A 153 15.50 -8.20 -2.27
CA VAL A 153 14.27 -8.97 -2.06
C VAL A 153 13.07 -8.10 -2.40
N VAL A 154 13.03 -6.87 -1.88
CA VAL A 154 11.93 -5.92 -2.12
C VAL A 154 11.78 -5.64 -3.62
N SER A 155 12.88 -5.32 -4.30
CA SER A 155 12.88 -5.05 -5.73
C SER A 155 12.36 -6.25 -6.54
N ILE A 156 12.87 -7.45 -6.30
CA ILE A 156 12.44 -8.64 -7.05
C ILE A 156 10.95 -8.89 -6.81
N THR A 157 10.51 -8.85 -5.55
CA THR A 157 9.11 -9.08 -5.20
C THR A 157 8.18 -8.04 -5.83
N GLU A 158 8.52 -6.75 -5.76
CA GLU A 158 7.75 -5.68 -6.40
C GLU A 158 7.69 -5.84 -7.93
N THR A 159 8.81 -6.18 -8.57
CA THR A 159 8.87 -6.39 -10.02
C THR A 159 8.03 -7.60 -10.43
N VAL A 160 8.12 -8.72 -9.70
CA VAL A 160 7.29 -9.91 -9.93
C VAL A 160 5.82 -9.58 -9.72
N SER A 161 5.47 -8.81 -8.69
CA SER A 161 4.11 -8.34 -8.45
C SER A 161 3.59 -7.49 -9.62
N ALA A 162 4.38 -6.55 -10.12
CA ALA A 162 3.97 -5.70 -11.23
C ALA A 162 3.81 -6.49 -12.54
N ALA A 163 4.71 -7.44 -12.81
CA ALA A 163 4.61 -8.33 -13.95
C ALA A 163 3.38 -9.24 -13.86
N LEU A 164 3.13 -9.82 -12.69
CA LEU A 164 1.95 -10.65 -12.45
C LEU A 164 0.66 -9.83 -12.56
N ASN A 165 0.64 -8.60 -12.04
CA ASN A 165 -0.48 -7.68 -12.21
C ASN A 165 -0.76 -7.42 -13.69
N LEU A 166 0.26 -7.14 -14.49
CA LEU A 166 0.11 -6.93 -15.93
C LEU A 166 -0.44 -8.17 -16.65
N VAL A 167 0.06 -9.37 -16.32
CA VAL A 167 -0.42 -10.62 -16.92
C VAL A 167 -1.88 -10.90 -16.53
N LEU A 168 -2.20 -10.80 -15.23
CA LEU A 168 -3.58 -11.01 -14.74
C LEU A 168 -4.54 -9.98 -15.33
N LEU A 169 -4.10 -8.72 -15.42
CA LEU A 169 -4.87 -7.66 -16.04
C LEU A 169 -5.17 -8.00 -17.50
N ALA A 170 -4.18 -8.43 -18.28
CA ALA A 170 -4.40 -8.83 -19.67
C ALA A 170 -5.41 -9.98 -19.78
N VAL A 171 -5.37 -10.96 -18.87
CA VAL A 171 -6.35 -12.06 -18.82
C VAL A 171 -7.75 -11.53 -18.48
N PHE A 172 -7.91 -10.68 -17.47
CA PHE A 172 -9.23 -10.15 -17.10
C PHE A 172 -9.82 -9.20 -18.15
N VAL A 173 -8.96 -8.47 -18.89
CA VAL A 173 -9.37 -7.67 -20.04
C VAL A 173 -9.93 -8.56 -21.16
N MET A 174 -9.33 -9.73 -21.42
CA MET A 174 -9.85 -10.66 -22.44
C MET A 174 -11.20 -11.27 -22.07
N VAL A 175 -11.48 -11.42 -20.78
CA VAL A 175 -12.75 -11.98 -20.26
C VAL A 175 -13.81 -10.89 -20.04
N ASP A 176 -13.46 -9.62 -20.30
CA ASP A 176 -14.29 -8.44 -20.10
C ASP A 176 -14.85 -8.28 -18.67
N PHE A 177 -13.98 -8.46 -17.67
CA PHE A 177 -14.35 -8.44 -16.25
C PHE A 177 -14.53 -7.01 -15.67
N GLY A 178 -14.45 -5.98 -16.51
CA GLY A 178 -14.64 -4.58 -16.17
C GLY A 178 -13.66 -4.05 -15.11
N ILE A 179 -14.13 -3.10 -14.31
CA ILE A 179 -13.36 -2.47 -13.23
C ILE A 179 -12.97 -3.49 -12.15
N LEU A 180 -13.82 -4.49 -11.88
CA LEU A 180 -13.51 -5.58 -10.94
C LEU A 180 -12.26 -6.36 -11.37
N GLY A 181 -12.10 -6.62 -12.67
CA GLY A 181 -10.91 -7.26 -13.22
C GLY A 181 -9.62 -6.52 -12.87
N VAL A 182 -9.64 -5.18 -12.95
CA VAL A 182 -8.50 -4.33 -12.58
C VAL A 182 -8.18 -4.44 -11.10
N PHE A 183 -9.20 -4.38 -10.23
CA PHE A 183 -9.01 -4.56 -8.78
C PHE A 183 -8.44 -5.95 -8.45
N TYR A 184 -9.03 -7.01 -8.99
CA TYR A 184 -8.60 -8.38 -8.70
C TYR A 184 -7.21 -8.70 -9.23
N ALA A 185 -6.81 -8.16 -10.40
CA ALA A 185 -5.44 -8.28 -10.89
C ALA A 185 -4.43 -7.75 -9.86
N TYR A 186 -4.67 -6.54 -9.34
CA TYR A 186 -3.81 -5.94 -8.33
C TYR A 186 -3.85 -6.70 -6.99
N ILE A 187 -5.04 -7.07 -6.51
CA ILE A 187 -5.24 -7.79 -5.25
C ILE A 187 -4.48 -9.11 -5.28
N LEU A 188 -4.66 -9.91 -6.33
CA LEU A 188 -4.01 -11.22 -6.47
C LEU A 188 -2.49 -11.07 -6.59
N ALA A 189 -2.02 -10.14 -7.42
CA ALA A 189 -0.58 -9.91 -7.57
C ALA A 189 0.08 -9.47 -6.25
N THR A 190 -0.56 -8.57 -5.53
CA THR A 190 -0.05 -8.08 -4.24
C THR A 190 -0.19 -9.12 -3.14
N ALA A 191 -1.20 -9.99 -3.19
CA ALA A 191 -1.30 -11.13 -2.28
C ALA A 191 -0.11 -12.09 -2.43
N VAL A 192 0.36 -12.34 -3.65
CA VAL A 192 1.59 -13.12 -3.88
C VAL A 192 2.80 -12.43 -3.25
N SER A 193 2.93 -11.11 -3.37
CA SER A 193 4.00 -10.35 -2.68
C SER A 193 3.94 -10.51 -1.18
N ILE A 194 2.75 -10.41 -0.57
CA ILE A 194 2.56 -10.64 0.86
C ILE A 194 2.99 -12.05 1.25
N LEU A 195 2.62 -13.07 0.48
CA LEU A 195 3.00 -14.46 0.77
C LEU A 195 4.53 -14.64 0.72
N ILE A 196 5.21 -14.04 -0.28
CA ILE A 196 6.67 -14.06 -0.38
C ILE A 196 7.30 -13.39 0.84
N TYR A 197 6.84 -12.20 1.22
CA TYR A 197 7.36 -11.50 2.39
C TYR A 197 7.06 -12.24 3.69
N ALA A 198 5.85 -12.77 3.86
CA ALA A 198 5.45 -13.53 5.03
C ALA A 198 6.34 -14.75 5.21
N TRP A 199 6.55 -15.53 4.15
CA TRP A 199 7.47 -16.68 4.15
C TRP A 199 8.88 -16.26 4.58
N LEU A 200 9.44 -15.23 3.95
CA LEU A 200 10.82 -14.79 4.23
C LEU A 200 10.96 -14.12 5.61
N SER A 201 9.88 -13.60 6.16
CA SER A 201 9.85 -12.90 7.45
C SER A 201 9.61 -13.82 8.65
N GLY A 202 9.21 -15.08 8.45
CA GLY A 202 8.84 -16.00 9.53
C GLY A 202 9.86 -16.09 10.67
N VAL A 203 11.16 -16.04 10.35
CA VAL A 203 12.26 -16.07 11.33
C VAL A 203 12.28 -14.84 12.26
N HIS A 204 11.75 -13.69 11.82
CA HIS A 204 11.74 -12.44 12.58
C HIS A 204 10.57 -12.35 13.56
N PHE A 205 9.57 -13.22 13.44
CA PHE A 205 8.42 -13.26 14.34
C PHE A 205 8.51 -14.41 15.34
N THR A 206 9.53 -15.27 15.27
CA THR A 206 9.73 -16.41 16.16
C THR A 206 10.85 -16.17 17.17
N GLY A 207 10.58 -16.41 18.46
CA GLY A 207 11.59 -16.38 19.53
C GLY A 207 11.16 -15.58 20.76
N GLU A 208 12.04 -15.50 21.75
CA GLU A 208 11.81 -14.73 22.97
C GLU A 208 11.73 -13.22 22.68
N THR A 209 10.83 -12.55 23.39
CA THR A 209 10.51 -11.14 23.21
C THR A 209 10.62 -10.38 24.51
N GLU A 210 11.16 -9.16 24.45
CA GLU A 210 11.26 -8.26 25.59
C GLU A 210 10.69 -6.90 25.21
N ALA A 211 9.88 -6.30 26.09
CA ALA A 211 9.21 -5.03 25.78
C ALA A 211 10.23 -3.88 25.77
N PRO A 212 10.35 -3.11 24.67
CA PRO A 212 11.23 -1.95 24.61
C PRO A 212 10.61 -0.77 25.36
N ASN A 213 11.45 0.23 25.68
CA ASN A 213 10.97 1.50 26.24
C ASN A 213 10.22 2.33 25.18
N TRP A 214 8.95 2.63 25.45
CA TRP A 214 8.05 3.34 24.52
C TRP A 214 8.14 4.88 24.58
N GLY A 215 8.91 5.45 25.50
CA GLY A 215 8.91 6.88 25.82
C GLY A 215 8.99 7.80 24.58
N ASP A 216 9.99 7.58 23.73
CA ASP A 216 10.23 8.42 22.55
C ASP A 216 9.49 7.95 21.29
N MET A 217 8.85 6.78 21.33
CA MET A 217 8.19 6.18 20.16
C MET A 217 6.85 6.87 19.85
N LYS A 218 6.05 7.14 20.89
CA LYS A 218 4.74 7.80 20.74
C LYS A 218 4.80 9.18 20.09
N PRO A 219 5.64 10.13 20.56
CA PRO A 219 5.72 11.45 19.94
C PRO A 219 6.21 11.36 18.49
N LEU A 220 7.20 10.49 18.21
CA LEU A 220 7.71 10.26 16.85
C LEU A 220 6.60 9.77 15.90
N ALA A 221 5.82 8.78 16.32
CA ALA A 221 4.72 8.25 15.53
C ALA A 221 3.64 9.31 15.28
N LEU A 222 3.28 10.08 16.31
CA LEU A 222 2.25 11.12 16.21
C LEU A 222 2.68 12.27 15.29
N THR A 223 3.93 12.75 15.41
CA THR A 223 4.47 13.79 14.52
C THR A 223 4.51 13.31 13.08
N SER A 224 4.98 12.08 12.83
CA SER A 224 4.99 11.51 11.49
C SER A 224 3.58 11.33 10.91
N TYR A 225 2.62 10.95 11.74
CA TYR A 225 1.23 10.79 11.33
C TYR A 225 0.62 12.15 10.96
N GLY A 226 0.84 13.19 11.78
CA GLY A 226 0.39 14.55 11.48
C GLY A 226 0.95 15.10 10.16
N MET A 227 2.23 14.85 9.88
CA MET A 227 2.84 15.22 8.59
C MET A 227 2.20 14.48 7.40
N SER A 228 1.88 13.19 7.57
CA SER A 228 1.24 12.39 6.53
C SER A 228 -0.17 12.88 6.24
N LEU A 229 -0.95 13.23 7.27
CA LEU A 229 -2.27 13.82 7.13
C LEU A 229 -2.23 15.18 6.43
N PHE A 230 -1.27 16.04 6.79
CA PHE A 230 -1.09 17.32 6.11
C PHE A 230 -0.74 17.14 4.63
N SER A 231 0.16 16.19 4.32
CA SER A 231 0.59 15.91 2.95
C SER A 231 -0.54 15.35 2.07
N PHE A 232 -1.52 14.64 2.66
CA PHE A 232 -2.65 14.10 1.90
C PHE A 232 -3.47 15.19 1.22
N GLY A 233 -3.65 16.35 1.84
CA GLY A 233 -4.36 17.48 1.22
C GLY A 233 -3.65 18.10 0.01
N LEU A 234 -2.42 17.65 -0.28
CA LEU A 234 -1.60 18.07 -1.42
C LEU A 234 -1.45 16.95 -2.46
N MET A 235 -2.13 15.81 -2.28
CA MET A 235 -2.00 14.66 -3.16
C MET A 235 -3.15 14.62 -4.16
N THR A 236 -2.91 14.00 -5.32
CA THR A 236 -3.93 13.70 -6.34
C THR A 236 -5.20 13.07 -5.80
N GLN A 237 -5.10 12.29 -4.71
CA GLN A 237 -6.28 11.65 -4.11
C GLN A 237 -7.19 12.64 -3.37
N SER A 238 -6.66 13.74 -2.81
CA SER A 238 -7.52 14.81 -2.30
C SER A 238 -8.19 15.55 -3.46
N ASP A 239 -7.48 15.75 -4.55
CA ASP A 239 -8.03 16.44 -5.73
C ASP A 239 -9.17 15.63 -6.35
N VAL A 240 -8.97 14.34 -6.58
CA VAL A 240 -10.03 13.43 -7.07
C VAL A 240 -11.22 13.37 -6.10
N LEU A 241 -10.98 13.40 -4.78
CA LEU A 241 -12.05 13.47 -3.78
C LEU A 241 -12.89 14.75 -3.96
N LEU A 242 -12.24 15.91 -4.10
CA LEU A 242 -12.91 17.18 -4.31
C LEU A 242 -13.67 17.21 -5.64
N LEU A 243 -13.09 16.69 -6.72
CA LEU A 243 -13.77 16.62 -8.02
C LEU A 243 -15.06 15.78 -7.95
N ASN A 244 -15.03 14.66 -7.21
CA ASN A 244 -16.23 13.85 -6.97
C ASN A 244 -17.23 14.57 -6.06
N PHE A 245 -16.77 15.31 -5.04
CA PHE A 245 -17.62 16.10 -4.16
C PHE A 245 -18.40 17.18 -4.94
N PHE A 246 -17.75 17.84 -5.90
CA PHE A 246 -18.38 18.83 -6.79
C PHE A 246 -19.16 18.21 -7.95
N GLN A 247 -19.35 16.87 -7.97
CA GLN A 247 -20.11 16.14 -8.98
C GLN A 247 -19.63 16.40 -10.42
N ILE A 248 -18.32 16.57 -10.59
CA ILE A 248 -17.72 16.72 -11.92
C ILE A 248 -17.84 15.40 -12.67
N SER A 249 -18.16 15.48 -13.97
CA SER A 249 -18.36 14.30 -14.82
C SER A 249 -17.17 13.33 -14.77
N ASP A 250 -17.47 12.03 -14.76
CA ASP A 250 -16.47 10.95 -14.61
C ASP A 250 -15.39 10.99 -15.69
N ALA A 251 -15.74 11.38 -16.92
CA ALA A 251 -14.78 11.59 -18.00
C ALA A 251 -13.70 12.63 -17.65
N ASN A 252 -14.07 13.74 -17.01
CA ASN A 252 -13.14 14.80 -16.63
C ASN A 252 -12.26 14.37 -15.45
N VAL A 253 -12.84 13.63 -14.49
CA VAL A 253 -12.08 13.00 -13.40
C VAL A 253 -11.05 12.01 -13.98
N GLY A 254 -11.45 11.21 -14.96
CA GLY A 254 -10.57 10.28 -15.66
C GLY A 254 -9.40 10.97 -16.37
N TYR A 255 -9.64 12.10 -17.05
CA TYR A 255 -8.57 12.87 -17.68
C TYR A 255 -7.61 13.50 -16.67
N TYR A 256 -8.13 14.06 -15.58
CA TYR A 256 -7.31 14.61 -14.50
C TYR A 256 -6.42 13.52 -13.88
N TYR A 257 -7.00 12.36 -13.58
CA TYR A 257 -6.28 11.21 -13.04
C TYR A 257 -5.20 10.67 -13.98
N LEU A 258 -5.41 10.73 -15.30
CA LEU A 258 -4.41 10.31 -16.28
C LEU A 258 -3.24 11.31 -16.39
N ALA A 259 -3.51 12.60 -16.20
CA ALA A 259 -2.52 13.66 -16.37
C ALA A 259 -1.54 13.80 -15.19
N THR A 260 -1.82 13.16 -14.06
CA THR A 260 -1.11 13.36 -12.80
C THR A 260 -0.49 12.07 -12.28
#